data_AF-A0A2N2Q069-F1
#
_entry.id   AF-A0A2N2Q069-F1
#
_cell.length_a   1.000
_cell.length_b   1.000
_cell.length_c   1.000
_cell.angle_alpha   90.00
_cell.angle_beta   90.00
_cell.angle_gamma   90.00
#
_symmetry.space_group_name_H-M   'P 1'
#
loop_
_entity.id
_entity.type
_entity.pdbx_description
1 polymer ?
#
loop_
_entity_poly.entity_id
_entity_poly.type
_entity_poly.pdbx_seq_one_letter_code
_entity_poly.pdbx_strand_id
1 'polypeptide(L)'
;MGLGVIVPAILLIFLRRKIWAVATAGALIAITFLVVRLNVVIPGLAIPELPGLEAAFTGPGLTTHYIPSINEWLVFVWAVGLAALIFLIGRRILPIIHTER
;
A
#
# COMPACT_ATOMS: atom_id res chain seq x y z
N MET A 1 -12.21 2.23 7.28
CA MET A 1 -11.76 1.92 8.66
C MET A 1 -12.17 0.51 9.12
N GLY A 2 -13.45 0.09 8.99
CA GLY A 2 -13.91 -1.18 9.58
C GLY A 2 -13.27 -2.47 9.03
N LEU A 3 -13.37 -2.73 7.72
CA LEU A 3 -13.01 -4.04 7.15
C LEU A 3 -11.50 -4.35 7.24
N GLY A 4 -10.66 -3.34 7.05
CA GLY A 4 -9.20 -3.51 7.05
C GLY A 4 -8.57 -3.74 8.42
N VAL A 5 -9.31 -3.53 9.51
CA VAL A 5 -8.86 -3.78 10.89
C VAL A 5 -9.60 -4.98 11.49
N ILE A 6 -10.91 -5.06 11.29
CA ILE A 6 -11.76 -6.10 11.88
C ILE A 6 -11.40 -7.48 11.30
N VAL A 7 -11.21 -7.59 9.98
CA VAL A 7 -10.93 -8.90 9.34
C VAL A 7 -9.56 -9.45 9.77
N PRO A 8 -8.45 -8.68 9.73
CA PRO A 8 -7.17 -9.16 10.26
C PRO A 8 -7.22 -9.47 11.75
N ALA A 9 -7.93 -8.65 12.55
CA ALA A 9 -8.07 -8.90 13.98
C ALA A 9 -8.76 -10.24 14.27
N ILE A 10 -9.86 -10.56 13.58
CA ILE A 10 -10.55 -11.85 13.72
C ILE A 10 -9.62 -13.00 13.31
N LEU A 11 -8.93 -12.89 12.17
CA LEU A 11 -8.01 -13.92 11.69
C LEU A 11 -6.87 -14.17 12.69
N LEU A 12 -6.31 -13.13 13.29
CA LEU A 12 -5.20 -13.25 14.24
C LEU A 12 -5.65 -13.64 15.66
N ILE A 13 -6.85 -13.28 16.09
CA ILE A 13 -7.36 -13.68 17.41
C ILE A 13 -7.68 -15.18 17.41
N PHE A 14 -8.42 -15.65 16.41
CA PHE A 14 -8.98 -17.00 16.41
C PHE A 14 -8.16 -18.02 15.60
N LEU A 15 -7.43 -17.60 14.57
CA LEU A 15 -6.74 -18.51 13.64
C LEU A 15 -5.20 -18.34 13.62
N ARG A 16 -4.58 -17.69 14.64
CA ARG A 16 -3.12 -17.42 14.67
C ARG A 16 -2.19 -18.60 14.41
N ARG A 17 -2.63 -19.83 14.71
CA ARG A 17 -1.82 -21.05 14.52
C ARG A 17 -1.78 -21.53 13.06
N LYS A 18 -2.66 -21.01 12.20
CA LYS A 18 -2.72 -21.38 10.79
C LYS A 18 -1.89 -20.39 9.98
N ILE A 19 -0.87 -20.89 9.27
CA ILE A 19 0.06 -20.09 8.47
C ILE A 19 -0.68 -19.20 7.45
N TRP A 20 -1.69 -19.75 6.77
CA TRP A 20 -2.48 -18.99 5.80
C TRP A 20 -3.21 -17.81 6.45
N ALA A 21 -3.74 -17.97 7.67
CA ALA A 21 -4.49 -16.91 8.33
C ALA A 21 -3.58 -15.74 8.70
N VAL A 22 -2.36 -16.02 9.15
CA VAL A 22 -1.34 -15.01 9.44
C VAL A 22 -0.89 -14.30 8.16
N ALA A 23 -0.65 -15.05 7.08
CA ALA A 23 -0.27 -14.48 5.79
C ALA A 23 -1.37 -13.57 5.21
N THR A 24 -2.63 -14.03 5.21
CA THR A 24 -3.77 -13.24 4.72
C THR A 24 -4.01 -12.01 5.59
N ALA A 25 -3.91 -12.13 6.92
CA ALA A 25 -4.02 -10.98 7.82
C ALA A 25 -2.93 -9.94 7.54
N GLY A 26 -1.67 -10.36 7.37
CA GLY A 26 -0.57 -9.46 7.02
C GLY A 26 -0.78 -8.75 5.68
N ALA A 27 -1.23 -9.48 4.65
CA ALA A 27 -1.56 -8.91 3.35
C ALA A 27 -2.69 -7.87 3.44
N LEU A 28 -3.77 -8.18 4.17
CA LEU A 28 -4.88 -7.26 4.39
C LEU A 28 -4.45 -5.99 5.13
N ILE A 29 -3.59 -6.11 6.14
CA ILE A 29 -3.04 -4.96 6.86
C ILE A 29 -2.23 -4.07 5.91
N ALA A 30 -1.34 -4.68 5.11
CA ALA A 30 -0.51 -3.94 4.14
C ALA A 30 -1.36 -3.19 3.10
N ILE A 31 -2.37 -3.85 2.52
CA ILE A 31 -3.29 -3.24 1.56
C ILE A 31 -4.08 -2.11 2.21
N THR A 32 -4.61 -2.33 3.41
CA THR A 32 -5.40 -1.31 4.12
C THR A 32 -4.56 -0.08 4.41
N PHE A 33 -3.31 -0.25 4.84
CA PHE A 33 -2.41 0.86 5.11
C PHE A 33 -2.15 1.71 3.85
N LEU A 34 -2.01 1.06 2.70
CA LEU A 34 -1.87 1.74 1.41
C LEU A 34 -3.13 2.51 1.04
N VAL A 35 -4.31 1.88 1.14
CA VAL A 35 -5.60 2.49 0.81
C VAL A 35 -5.90 3.69 1.71
N VAL A 36 -5.59 3.63 3.00
CA VAL A 36 -5.76 4.76 3.92
C VAL A 36 -4.93 5.95 3.47
N ARG A 37 -3.67 5.76 3.08
CA ARG A 37 -2.85 6.85 2.56
C ARG A 37 -3.44 7.48 1.31
N LEU A 38 -3.94 6.69 0.37
CA LEU A 38 -4.62 7.21 -0.83
C LEU A 38 -5.86 8.03 -0.47
N ASN A 39 -6.66 7.57 0.49
CA ASN A 39 -7.87 8.27 0.95
C ASN A 39 -7.57 9.58 1.70
N VAL A 40 -6.36 9.78 2.22
CA VAL A 40 -5.96 11.04 2.85
C VAL A 40 -5.33 11.99 1.83
N VAL A 41 -4.44 11.47 0.99
CA VAL A 41 -3.65 12.28 0.07
C VAL A 41 -4.49 12.75 -1.12
N ILE A 42 -5.29 11.88 -1.74
CA ILE A 42 -6.05 12.24 -2.95
C ILE A 42 -7.06 13.37 -2.66
N PRO A 43 -7.91 13.30 -1.62
CA PRO A 43 -8.85 14.40 -1.35
C PRO A 43 -8.15 15.70 -0.97
N GLY A 44 -7.00 15.61 -0.28
CA GLY A 44 -6.19 16.78 0.04
C GLY A 44 -5.61 17.48 -1.19
N LEU A 45 -5.45 16.78 -2.32
CA LEU A 45 -4.96 17.34 -3.58
C LEU A 45 -6.08 17.67 -4.58
N ALA A 46 -7.27 17.11 -4.37
CA ALA A 46 -8.42 17.31 -5.26
C ALA A 46 -9.18 18.61 -5.01
N ILE A 47 -8.91 19.29 -3.88
CA ILE A 47 -9.52 20.59 -3.55
C ILE A 47 -8.61 21.69 -4.11
N PRO A 48 -9.09 22.53 -5.05
CA PRO A 48 -8.32 23.66 -5.54
C PRO A 48 -8.06 24.69 -4.43
N GLU A 49 -6.80 25.02 -4.19
CA GLU A 49 -6.39 26.05 -3.21
C GLU A 49 -6.85 27.47 -3.61
N LEU A 50 -7.12 27.67 -4.91
CA LEU A 50 -7.54 28.95 -5.48
C LEU A 50 -8.82 28.77 -6.31
N PRO A 51 -9.88 29.55 -6.04
CA PRO A 51 -11.11 29.45 -6.81
C PRO A 51 -10.88 29.83 -8.28
N GLY A 52 -11.32 28.96 -9.20
CA GLY A 52 -11.23 29.18 -10.66
C GLY A 52 -9.99 28.59 -11.34
N LEU A 53 -9.05 27.98 -10.59
CA LEU A 53 -7.85 27.36 -11.18
C LEU A 53 -8.19 26.19 -12.12
N GLU A 54 -9.23 25.43 -11.81
CA GLU A 54 -9.74 24.32 -12.63
C GLU A 54 -10.24 24.77 -14.01
N ALA A 55 -10.71 26.01 -14.13
CA ALA A 55 -11.17 26.58 -15.39
C ALA A 55 -10.02 27.16 -16.24
N ALA A 56 -8.90 27.52 -15.59
CA ALA A 56 -7.73 28.11 -16.26
C ALA A 56 -6.77 27.05 -16.82
N PHE A 57 -6.74 25.84 -16.24
CA PHE A 57 -5.84 24.77 -16.64
C PHE A 57 -6.62 23.52 -17.06
N THR A 58 -6.81 23.33 -18.37
CA THR A 58 -7.60 22.22 -18.95
C THR A 58 -6.75 21.20 -19.74
N GLY A 59 -5.44 21.20 -19.54
CA GLY A 59 -4.50 20.30 -20.23
C GLY A 59 -4.40 18.89 -19.63
N PRO A 60 -3.78 17.93 -20.35
CA PRO A 60 -3.55 16.58 -19.84
C PRO A 60 -2.71 16.62 -18.56
N GLY A 61 -3.21 16.04 -17.47
CA GLY A 61 -2.54 16.03 -16.16
C GLY A 61 -2.77 17.28 -15.30
N LEU A 62 -3.55 18.25 -15.77
CA LEU A 62 -3.95 19.45 -15.03
C LEU A 62 -5.40 19.35 -14.52
N THR A 63 -5.87 18.13 -14.25
CA THR A 63 -7.22 17.86 -13.78
C THR A 63 -7.19 17.51 -12.30
N THR A 64 -8.16 18.01 -11.53
CA THR A 64 -8.34 17.68 -10.11
C THR A 64 -8.86 16.25 -9.88
N HIS A 65 -9.28 15.56 -10.94
CA HIS A 65 -9.65 14.15 -10.88
C HIS A 65 -8.43 13.25 -11.03
N TYR A 66 -8.15 12.43 -10.01
CA TYR A 66 -7.08 11.44 -10.01
C TYR A 66 -7.61 10.04 -10.34
N ILE A 67 -7.11 9.47 -11.44
CA ILE A 67 -7.31 8.07 -11.80
C ILE A 67 -5.92 7.51 -12.11
N PRO A 68 -5.45 6.48 -11.38
CA PRO A 68 -4.10 5.97 -11.58
C PRO A 68 -3.95 5.36 -12.98
N SER A 69 -2.87 5.73 -13.65
CA SER A 69 -2.45 5.22 -14.95
C SER A 69 -1.80 3.84 -14.84
N ILE A 70 -1.72 3.12 -15.97
CA ILE A 70 -1.04 1.82 -16.04
C ILE A 70 0.45 1.92 -15.62
N ASN A 71 1.10 3.03 -15.95
CA ASN A 71 2.50 3.25 -15.61
C ASN A 71 2.70 3.41 -14.11
N GLU A 72 1.80 4.10 -13.40
CA GLU A 72 1.84 4.20 -11.93
C GLU A 72 1.68 2.83 -11.28
N TRP A 73 0.78 1.98 -11.79
CA TRP A 73 0.65 0.61 -11.33
C TRP A 73 1.91 -0.22 -11.55
N LEU A 74 2.56 -0.09 -12.72
CA LEU A 74 3.81 -0.79 -13.01
C LEU A 74 4.95 -0.33 -12.10
N VAL A 75 5.07 0.97 -11.84
CA VAL A 75 6.05 1.52 -10.90
C VAL A 75 5.78 1.01 -9.48
N PHE A 76 4.52 0.93 -9.06
CA PHE A 76 4.15 0.37 -7.77
C PHE A 76 4.57 -1.11 -7.65
N VAL A 77 4.24 -1.94 -8.65
CA VAL A 77 4.64 -3.36 -8.68
C VAL A 77 6.15 -3.51 -8.67
N TRP A 78 6.87 -2.69 -9.46
CA TRP A 78 8.33 -2.67 -9.47
C TRP A 78 8.90 -2.32 -8.10
N ALA A 79 8.37 -1.31 -7.41
CA ALA A 79 8.84 -0.90 -6.08
C ALA A 79 8.65 -2.00 -5.04
N VAL A 80 7.49 -2.66 -5.04
CA VAL A 80 7.22 -3.81 -4.16
C VAL A 80 8.17 -4.97 -4.46
N GLY A 81 8.38 -5.28 -5.74
CA GLY A 81 9.32 -6.32 -6.18
C GLY A 81 10.76 -6.01 -5.79
N LEU A 82 11.18 -4.75 -5.92
CA LEU A 82 12.51 -4.29 -5.52
C LEU A 82 12.71 -4.42 -4.01
N ALA A 83 11.72 -4.01 -3.20
CA ALA A 83 11.78 -4.17 -1.75
C ALA A 83 11.89 -5.65 -1.34
N ALA A 84 11.13 -6.54 -1.99
CA ALA A 84 11.21 -7.98 -1.77
C ALA A 84 12.58 -8.54 -2.17
N LEU A 85 13.14 -8.09 -3.30
CA LEU A 85 14.47 -8.50 -3.75
C LEU A 85 15.55 -8.07 -2.75
N ILE A 86 15.54 -6.82 -2.30
CA ILE A 86 16.46 -6.31 -1.28
C ILE A 86 16.35 -7.14 0.00
N PHE A 87 15.13 -7.47 0.43
CA PHE A 87 14.92 -8.32 1.60
C PHE A 87 15.53 -9.72 1.42
N LEU A 88 15.35 -10.36 0.25
CA LEU A 88 15.93 -11.67 -0.04
C LEU A 88 17.46 -11.64 -0.08
N ILE A 89 18.04 -10.60 -0.69
CA ILE A 89 19.49 -10.37 -0.70
C ILE A 89 19.99 -10.17 0.73
N GLY A 90 19.33 -9.33 1.51
CA GLY A 90 19.66 -9.09 2.91
C GLY A 90 19.63 -10.37 3.75
N ARG A 91 18.62 -11.22 3.56
CA ARG A 91 18.54 -12.53 4.22
C ARG A 91 19.72 -13.45 3.87
N ARG A 92 20.26 -13.36 2.65
CA ARG A 92 21.39 -14.19 2.20
C ARG A 92 22.73 -13.66 2.69
N ILE A 93 22.90 -12.33 2.76
CA ILE A 93 24.18 -11.69 3.11
C ILE A 93 24.34 -11.55 4.62
N LEU A 94 23.26 -11.23 5.33
CA LEU A 94 23.29 -10.99 6.77
C LEU A 94 22.95 -12.29 7.52
N PRO A 95 23.83 -12.79 8.43
CA PRO A 95 23.58 -13.98 9.23
C PRO A 95 22.61 -13.70 10.39
N ILE A 96 21.40 -13.24 10.07
CA ILE A 96 20.39 -12.82 11.07
C ILE A 96 19.66 -14.03 11.65
N ILE A 97 19.57 -15.12 10.89
CA ILE A 97 18.94 -16.36 11.34
C ILE A 97 20.00 -17.19 12.06
N HIS A 98 20.18 -16.93 13.35
CA HIS A 98 20.85 -17.88 14.24
C HIS A 98 19.91 -19.08 14.38
N THR A 99 20.17 -20.11 13.58
CA THR A 99 19.64 -21.45 13.89
C THR A 99 20.44 -21.94 15.09
N GLU A 100 19.99 -21.59 16.29
CA GLU A 100 20.34 -22.31 17.52
C GLU A 100 19.90 -23.76 17.28
N ARG A 101 20.88 -24.65 17.06
CA ARG A 101 20.68 -26.10 17.13
C ARG A 101 20.91 -26.56 18.55
#